data_AF-W0AGQ5-F1
#
_entry.id   AF-W0AGQ5-F1
#
_cell.length_a   1.000
_cell.length_b   1.000
_cell.length_c   1.000
_cell.angle_alpha   90.00
_cell.angle_beta   90.00
_cell.angle_gamma   90.00
#
_symmetry.space_group_name_H-M   'P 1'
#
loop_
_entity.id
_entity.type
_entity.pdbx_description
1 polymer ?
#
loop_
_entity_poly.entity_id
_entity_poly.type
_entity_poly.pdbx_seq_one_letter_code
_entity_poly.pdbx_strand_id
1 'polypeptide(L)'
;MEFGDPELVVHEWPSGLRRSVNVHGAWHLWIYCCRWTLSDKGGRLAERDDADGEIDRAVHLLNGQKLIGVEIDRTSAETRFLFDLGGLLATSPNPNNSDDPDVQWKLMTAETCFKVRADGCFSLGSMKARPGEESWERL
;
A
#
# COMPACT_ATOMS: atom_id res chain seq x y z
N MET A 1 3.73 -1.01 3.76
CA MET A 1 3.42 -0.09 4.89
C MET A 1 2.32 -0.74 5.71
N GLU A 2 2.31 -0.54 7.02
CA GLU A 2 1.43 -1.25 7.97
C GLU A 2 0.52 -0.25 8.69
N PHE A 3 -0.78 -0.54 8.81
CA PHE A 3 -1.80 0.33 9.38
C PHE A 3 -2.81 -0.43 10.25
N GLY A 4 -3.57 0.31 11.07
CA GLY A 4 -4.61 -0.27 11.94
C GLY A 4 -4.08 -0.57 13.35
N ASP A 5 -4.83 -1.36 14.10
CA ASP A 5 -4.45 -1.69 15.48
C ASP A 5 -3.12 -2.46 15.48
N PRO A 6 -2.12 -2.02 16.26
CA PRO A 6 -0.79 -2.62 16.22
C PRO A 6 -0.76 -3.95 16.97
N GLU A 7 -0.15 -4.96 16.36
CA GLU A 7 0.22 -6.22 16.96
C GLU A 7 1.75 -6.32 17.08
N LEU A 8 2.21 -6.72 18.27
CA LEU A 8 3.62 -6.97 18.51
C LEU A 8 3.95 -8.41 18.13
N VAL A 9 4.71 -8.60 17.05
CA VAL A 9 5.15 -9.92 16.61
C VAL A 9 6.59 -10.14 17.04
N VAL A 10 6.80 -11.17 17.87
CA VAL A 10 8.12 -11.61 18.30
C VAL A 10 8.51 -12.84 17.50
N HIS A 11 9.56 -12.71 16.69
CA HIS A 11 10.12 -13.83 15.96
C HIS A 11 11.42 -14.28 16.64
N GLU A 12 11.42 -15.53 17.13
CA GLU A 12 12.60 -16.17 17.70
C GLU A 12 13.32 -16.99 16.65
N TRP A 13 14.63 -16.81 16.52
CA TRP A 13 15.42 -17.64 15.63
C TRP A 13 15.61 -19.03 16.24
N PRO A 14 15.67 -20.11 15.45
CA PRO A 14 15.79 -21.48 15.95
C PRO A 14 17.01 -21.72 16.87
N SER A 15 18.06 -20.91 16.73
CA SER A 15 19.27 -20.97 17.57
C SER A 15 19.09 -20.38 18.97
N GLY A 16 17.98 -19.67 19.26
CA GLY A 16 17.71 -19.00 20.53
C GLY A 16 18.58 -17.77 20.82
N LEU A 17 19.57 -17.48 19.97
CA LEU A 17 20.53 -16.38 20.18
C LEU A 17 20.02 -15.01 19.71
N ARG A 18 18.87 -14.97 19.01
CA ARG A 18 18.32 -13.73 18.46
C ARG A 18 16.80 -13.75 18.48
N ARG A 19 16.23 -12.61 18.90
CA ARG A 19 14.82 -12.28 18.73
C ARG A 19 14.73 -11.02 17.89
N SER A 20 13.74 -10.93 17.00
CA SER A 20 13.32 -9.68 16.40
C SER A 20 11.91 -9.36 16.86
N VAL A 21 11.69 -8.10 17.18
CA VAL A 21 10.38 -7.57 17.59
C VAL A 21 9.95 -6.60 16.51
N ASN A 22 8.84 -6.91 15.85
CA ASN A 22 8.26 -6.06 14.82
C ASN A 22 6.85 -5.66 15.24
N VAL A 23 6.48 -4.41 14.98
CA VAL A 23 5.08 -3.96 15.11
C VAL A 23 4.44 -4.08 13.74
N HIS A 24 3.37 -4.86 13.65
CA HIS A 24 2.54 -4.98 12.45
C HIS A 24 1.21 -4.29 12.69
N GLY A 25 0.64 -3.71 11.65
CA GLY A 25 -0.75 -3.25 11.68
C GLY A 25 -1.67 -4.39 11.25
N ALA A 26 -2.95 -4.26 11.56
CA ALA A 26 -3.99 -5.16 11.03
C ALA A 26 -4.06 -5.18 9.49
N TRP A 27 -3.53 -4.14 8.84
CA TRP A 27 -3.55 -3.96 7.38
C TRP A 27 -2.15 -3.67 6.83
N HIS A 28 -1.76 -4.35 5.76
CA HIS A 28 -0.55 -4.10 5.00
C HIS A 28 -0.89 -3.52 3.61
N LEU A 29 -0.43 -2.30 3.33
CA LEU A 29 -0.50 -1.69 2.00
C LEU A 29 0.81 -1.92 1.23
N TRP A 30 0.68 -2.50 0.05
CA TRP A 30 1.74 -2.69 -0.93
C TRP A 30 1.44 -1.91 -2.20
N ILE A 31 2.42 -1.18 -2.73
CA ILE A 31 2.30 -0.32 -3.91
C ILE A 31 3.30 -0.79 -4.94
N TYR A 32 2.86 -0.94 -6.19
CA TYR A 32 3.66 -1.52 -7.26
C TYR A 32 3.23 -0.97 -8.63
N CYS A 33 4.17 -0.92 -9.59
CA CYS A 33 3.93 -0.57 -11.00
C CYS A 33 3.06 0.68 -11.30
N CYS A 34 3.00 1.64 -10.38
CA CYS A 34 2.24 2.87 -10.54
C CYS A 34 3.12 4.09 -10.30
N ARG A 35 2.62 5.27 -10.66
CA ARG A 35 3.18 6.52 -10.13
C ARG A 35 2.63 6.70 -8.73
N TRP A 36 3.46 7.21 -7.85
CA TRP A 36 3.02 7.60 -6.52
C TRP A 36 3.70 8.89 -6.08
N THR A 37 2.98 9.66 -5.28
CA THR A 37 3.49 10.86 -4.59
C THR A 37 3.07 10.80 -3.14
N LEU A 38 3.94 11.27 -2.26
CA LEU A 38 3.69 11.38 -0.83
C LEU A 38 3.80 12.86 -0.46
N SER A 39 2.81 13.35 0.28
CA SER A 39 2.73 14.74 0.72
C SER A 39 2.17 14.83 2.14
N ASP A 40 2.37 15.98 2.77
CA ASP A 40 1.73 16.35 4.02
C ASP A 40 1.25 17.82 3.97
N LYS A 41 0.89 18.39 5.13
CA LYS A 41 0.46 19.79 5.25
C LYS A 41 1.51 20.80 4.77
N GLY A 42 2.79 20.43 4.77
CA GLY A 42 3.92 21.23 4.30
C GLY A 42 4.20 21.10 2.80
N GLY A 43 3.57 20.16 2.10
CA GLY A 43 3.69 19.96 0.66
C GLY A 43 4.19 18.56 0.28
N ARG A 44 4.74 18.42 -0.93
CA ARG A 44 5.30 17.15 -1.43
C ARG A 44 6.53 16.77 -0.61
N LEU A 45 6.53 15.54 -0.10
CA LEU A 45 7.63 14.94 0.66
C LEU A 45 8.53 14.07 -0.23
N ALA A 46 7.93 13.23 -1.07
CA ALA A 46 8.66 12.38 -2.01
C ALA A 46 7.76 11.92 -3.17
N GLU A 47 8.37 11.48 -4.27
CA GLU A 47 7.72 10.68 -5.30
C GLU A 47 8.58 9.48 -5.73
N ARG A 48 8.02 8.62 -6.58
CA ARG A 48 8.63 7.36 -6.99
C ARG A 48 10.07 7.46 -7.55
N ASP A 49 10.40 8.60 -8.15
CA ASP A 49 11.66 8.81 -8.88
C ASP A 49 12.67 9.64 -8.05
N ASP A 50 12.34 10.00 -6.80
CA ASP A 50 13.25 10.66 -5.87
C ASP A 50 14.32 9.69 -5.31
N ALA A 51 15.31 10.22 -4.60
CA ALA A 51 16.39 9.38 -4.05
C ALA A 51 15.89 8.47 -2.91
N ASP A 52 16.46 7.26 -2.80
CA ASP A 52 16.07 6.26 -1.79
C ASP A 52 15.97 6.82 -0.36
N GLY A 53 16.92 7.66 0.04
CA GLY A 53 16.90 8.27 1.39
C GLY A 53 15.75 9.28 1.61
N GLU A 54 15.28 9.95 0.56
CA GLU A 54 14.11 10.83 0.61
C GLU A 54 12.83 10.01 0.69
N ILE A 55 12.75 8.96 -0.12
CA ILE A 55 11.65 7.98 -0.12
C ILE A 55 11.53 7.33 1.27
N ASP A 56 12.62 6.80 1.81
CA ASP A 56 12.64 6.13 3.12
C ASP A 56 12.16 7.06 4.24
N ARG A 57 12.63 8.32 4.23
CA ARG A 57 12.21 9.32 5.21
C ARG A 57 10.72 9.63 5.09
N ALA A 58 10.22 9.82 3.87
CA ALA A 58 8.81 10.11 3.62
C ALA A 58 7.92 8.93 4.04
N VAL A 59 8.32 7.70 3.71
CA VAL A 59 7.62 6.47 4.13
C VAL A 59 7.63 6.31 5.65
N HIS A 60 8.74 6.62 6.32
CA HIS A 60 8.82 6.55 7.78
C HIS A 60 7.85 7.52 8.48
N LEU A 61 7.68 8.73 7.93
CA LEU A 61 6.68 9.69 8.41
C LEU A 61 5.24 9.17 8.25
N LEU A 62 4.97 8.41 7.17
CA LEU A 62 3.66 7.85 6.91
C LEU A 62 3.35 6.64 7.83
N ASN A 63 4.34 5.79 8.08
CA ASN A 63 4.20 4.62 8.96
C ASN A 63 3.84 5.00 10.42
N GLY A 64 4.10 6.24 10.84
CA GLY A 64 3.70 6.75 12.16
C GLY A 64 2.23 7.20 12.24
N GLN A 65 1.46 7.11 11.16
CA GLN A 65 0.12 7.65 11.06
C GLN A 65 -0.93 6.56 10.82
N LYS A 66 -2.16 6.82 11.26
CA LYS A 66 -3.29 5.93 11.00
C LYS A 66 -3.91 6.26 9.66
N LEU A 67 -4.07 5.24 8.79
CA LEU A 67 -4.90 5.34 7.60
C LEU A 67 -6.37 5.51 8.02
N ILE A 68 -7.00 6.62 7.61
CA ILE A 68 -8.38 6.97 7.98
C ILE A 68 -9.33 6.98 6.79
N GLY A 69 -8.82 6.95 5.56
CA GLY A 69 -9.63 6.96 4.36
C GLY A 69 -8.88 6.50 3.12
N VAL A 70 -9.62 5.91 2.20
CA VAL A 70 -9.15 5.58 0.85
C VAL A 70 -10.19 6.11 -0.13
N GLU A 71 -9.77 7.00 -1.01
CA GLU A 71 -10.61 7.55 -2.07
C GLU A 71 -10.10 7.03 -3.42
N ILE A 72 -10.98 6.47 -4.24
CA ILE A 72 -10.62 5.95 -5.56
C ILE A 72 -11.43 6.67 -6.62
N ASP A 73 -10.76 7.30 -7.57
CA ASP A 73 -11.40 7.82 -8.78
C ASP A 73 -11.58 6.67 -9.78
N ARG A 74 -12.84 6.32 -10.04
CA ARG A 74 -13.23 5.20 -10.91
C ARG A 74 -12.94 5.44 -12.39
N THR A 75 -12.72 6.69 -12.79
CA THR A 75 -12.47 7.08 -14.17
C THR A 75 -10.98 7.05 -14.48
N SER A 76 -10.17 7.62 -13.60
CA SER A 76 -8.72 7.71 -13.77
C SER A 76 -7.95 6.58 -13.08
N ALA A 77 -8.62 5.76 -12.27
CA ALA A 77 -8.01 4.76 -11.39
C ALA A 77 -6.97 5.35 -10.41
N GLU A 78 -7.05 6.66 -10.16
CA GLU A 78 -6.25 7.32 -9.12
C GLU A 78 -6.77 6.93 -7.74
N THR A 79 -5.85 6.74 -6.79
CA THR A 79 -6.21 6.45 -5.39
C THR A 79 -5.52 7.42 -4.46
N ARG A 80 -6.25 7.92 -3.47
CA ARG A 80 -5.73 8.74 -2.37
C ARG A 80 -5.90 8.00 -1.05
N PHE A 81 -4.80 7.81 -0.34
CA PHE A 81 -4.75 7.26 1.00
C PHE A 81 -4.56 8.41 1.99
N LEU A 82 -5.53 8.60 2.87
CA LEU A 82 -5.62 9.73 3.81
C LEU A 82 -5.21 9.29 5.21
N PHE A 83 -4.33 10.07 5.84
CA PHE A 83 -3.77 9.76 7.16
C PHE A 83 -4.15 10.81 8.21
N ASP A 84 -4.30 10.36 9.46
CA ASP A 84 -4.82 11.18 10.57
C ASP A 84 -3.96 12.40 10.94
N LEU A 85 -2.64 12.34 10.76
CA LEU A 85 -1.75 13.49 10.99
C LEU A 85 -1.54 14.36 9.73
N GLY A 86 -2.30 14.11 8.66
CA GLY A 86 -2.31 14.90 7.44
C GLY A 86 -1.41 14.38 6.33
N GLY A 87 -0.82 13.19 6.48
CA GLY A 87 -0.18 12.49 5.37
C GLY A 87 -1.18 12.17 4.26
N LEU A 88 -0.71 12.28 3.02
CA LEU A 88 -1.43 11.90 1.81
C LEU A 88 -0.49 11.14 0.91
N LEU A 89 -0.89 9.93 0.56
CA LEU A 89 -0.25 9.14 -0.48
C LEU A 89 -1.23 9.03 -1.65
N ALA A 90 -0.81 9.50 -2.82
CA ALA A 90 -1.60 9.41 -4.04
C ALA A 90 -0.93 8.47 -5.03
N THR A 91 -1.69 7.55 -5.62
CA THR A 91 -1.24 6.67 -6.71
C THR A 91 -2.02 6.97 -7.99
N SER A 92 -1.36 6.84 -9.13
CA SER A 92 -2.01 6.90 -10.44
C SER A 92 -1.44 5.83 -11.37
N PRO A 93 -2.23 5.36 -12.36
CA PRO A 93 -1.74 4.43 -13.37
C PRO A 93 -0.45 4.92 -14.05
N ASN A 94 0.44 3.99 -14.36
CA ASN A 94 1.60 4.29 -15.18
C ASN A 94 1.18 4.27 -16.66
N PRO A 95 1.32 5.36 -17.43
CA PRO A 95 0.80 5.44 -18.80
C PRO A 95 1.52 4.50 -19.80
N ASN A 96 2.69 3.97 -19.43
CA ASN A 96 3.53 3.14 -20.30
C ASN A 96 3.29 1.64 -20.09
N ASN A 97 2.19 1.24 -19.43
CA ASN A 97 1.93 -0.17 -19.18
C ASN A 97 1.23 -0.85 -20.35
N SER A 98 1.55 -2.13 -20.54
CA SER A 98 1.18 -2.96 -21.70
C SER A 98 -0.33 -3.30 -21.79
N ASP A 99 -0.70 -4.17 -22.73
CA ASP A 99 -2.09 -4.58 -23.02
C ASP A 99 -2.84 -5.20 -21.81
N ASP A 100 -2.14 -5.62 -20.76
CA ASP A 100 -2.74 -6.09 -19.50
C ASP A 100 -2.46 -5.06 -18.38
N PRO A 101 -3.49 -4.50 -17.73
CA PRO A 101 -3.31 -3.50 -16.69
C PRO A 101 -2.72 -4.10 -15.40
N ASP A 102 -1.56 -3.62 -14.98
CA ASP A 102 -0.94 -4.03 -13.72
C ASP A 102 -1.79 -3.66 -12.49
N VAL A 103 -1.64 -4.46 -11.43
CA VAL A 103 -2.07 -4.10 -10.07
C VAL A 103 -1.24 -2.93 -9.56
N GLN A 104 -1.90 -1.80 -9.29
CA GLN A 104 -1.26 -0.60 -8.73
C GLN A 104 -0.93 -0.78 -7.25
N TRP A 105 -1.87 -1.36 -6.50
CA TRP A 105 -1.69 -1.56 -5.07
C TRP A 105 -2.54 -2.71 -4.53
N LYS A 106 -2.13 -3.22 -3.38
CA LYS A 106 -2.84 -4.25 -2.60
C LYS A 106 -2.96 -3.81 -1.16
N LEU A 107 -4.16 -3.91 -0.59
CA LEU A 107 -4.41 -3.77 0.84
C LEU A 107 -4.74 -5.15 1.40
N MET A 108 -3.91 -5.61 2.33
CA MET A 108 -3.91 -7.00 2.81
C MET A 108 -4.17 -7.04 4.31
N THR A 109 -4.90 -8.04 4.76
CA THR A 109 -4.92 -8.50 6.16
C THR A 109 -4.28 -9.88 6.22
N ALA A 110 -4.34 -10.55 7.38
CA ALA A 110 -3.95 -11.96 7.48
C ALA A 110 -4.82 -12.90 6.59
N GLU A 111 -6.06 -12.50 6.29
CA GLU A 111 -7.04 -13.38 5.64
C GLU A 111 -7.45 -12.90 4.25
N THR A 112 -7.44 -11.60 4.00
CA THR A 112 -8.04 -10.96 2.82
C THR A 112 -7.04 -10.08 2.07
N CYS A 113 -7.22 -9.98 0.76
CA CYS A 113 -6.44 -9.14 -0.14
C CYS A 113 -7.41 -8.35 -1.02
N PHE A 114 -7.38 -7.03 -0.91
CA PHE A 114 -8.04 -6.11 -1.82
C PHE A 114 -7.01 -5.53 -2.79
N LYS A 115 -7.26 -5.64 -4.09
CA LYS A 115 -6.33 -5.26 -5.16
C LYS A 115 -7.01 -4.27 -6.08
N VAL A 116 -6.29 -3.27 -6.56
CA VAL A 116 -6.77 -2.34 -7.59
C VAL A 116 -5.77 -2.27 -8.74
N ARG A 117 -6.27 -2.35 -9.97
CA ARG A 117 -5.49 -2.28 -11.22
C ARG A 117 -5.47 -0.89 -11.83
N ALA A 118 -4.58 -0.73 -12.79
CA ALA A 118 -4.41 0.49 -13.59
C ALA A 118 -5.64 0.88 -14.42
N ASP A 119 -6.55 -0.06 -14.68
CA ASP A 119 -7.78 0.16 -15.46
C ASP A 119 -9.03 0.42 -14.59
N GLY A 120 -8.85 0.58 -13.28
CA GLY A 120 -9.95 0.81 -12.35
C GLY A 120 -10.75 -0.44 -11.99
N CYS A 121 -10.28 -1.63 -12.40
CA CYS A 121 -10.82 -2.88 -11.89
C CYS A 121 -10.23 -3.21 -10.50
N PHE A 122 -11.03 -3.86 -9.67
CA PHE A 122 -10.64 -4.32 -8.35
C PHE A 122 -10.90 -5.81 -8.18
N SER A 123 -10.20 -6.42 -7.23
CA SER A 123 -10.45 -7.79 -6.79
C SER A 123 -10.40 -7.84 -5.27
N LEU A 124 -11.39 -8.47 -4.64
CA LEU A 124 -11.39 -8.80 -3.23
C LEU A 124 -11.41 -10.31 -3.07
N GLY A 125 -10.40 -10.86 -2.40
CA GLY A 125 -10.28 -12.30 -2.22
C GLY A 125 -9.50 -12.69 -0.99
N SER A 126 -9.31 -13.99 -0.80
CA SER A 126 -8.47 -14.51 0.29
C SER A 126 -6.98 -14.30 0.00
N MET A 127 -6.18 -14.04 1.03
CA MET A 127 -4.71 -14.08 0.95
C MET A 127 -4.16 -15.45 0.53
N LYS A 128 -4.95 -16.51 0.68
CA LYS A 128 -4.57 -17.89 0.30
C LYS A 128 -4.98 -18.25 -1.13
N ALA A 129 -5.68 -17.37 -1.85
CA ALA A 129 -6.07 -17.61 -3.23
C ALA A 129 -4.83 -17.73 -4.13
N ARG A 130 -4.88 -18.62 -5.12
CA ARG A 130 -3.77 -18.79 -6.06
C ARG A 130 -3.79 -17.67 -7.10
N PRO A 131 -2.62 -17.30 -7.67
CA PRO A 131 -2.58 -16.42 -8.83
C PRO A 131 -3.46 -16.98 -9.95
N GLY A 132 -4.30 -16.14 -10.55
CA GLY A 132 -5.26 -16.50 -11.60
C GLY A 132 -6.65 -16.88 -11.10
N GLU A 133 -6.86 -17.01 -9.79
CA GLU A 133 -8.19 -17.22 -9.19
C GLU A 133 -8.91 -15.89 -8.87
N GLU A 134 -8.28 -14.75 -9.18
CA GLU A 134 -8.88 -13.44 -8.97
C GLU A 134 -10.11 -13.22 -9.87
N SER A 135 -11.22 -12.84 -9.26
CA SER A 135 -12.34 -12.22 -9.96
C SER A 135 -12.13 -10.71 -10.00
N TRP A 136 -12.29 -10.11 -11.17
CA TRP A 136 -12.10 -8.68 -11.39
C TRP A 136 -13.44 -8.02 -11.68
N GLU A 137 -13.75 -7.00 -10.88
CA GLU A 137 -14.96 -6.19 -11.00
C GLU A 137 -14.57 -4.73 -11.24
N ARG A 138 -15.43 -3.98 -11.92
CA ARG A 138 -15.21 -2.55 -12.14
C ARG A 138 -15.69 -1.78 -10.91
N LEU A 139 -14.86 -0.87 -10.38
CA LEU A 139 -15.19 -0.09 -9.19
C LEU A 139 -16.47 0.72 -9.34
#